data_AF-A0A1B8NW44-F1
#
_entry.id   AF-A0A1B8NW44-F1
#
_cell.length_a   1.000
_cell.length_b   1.000
_cell.length_c   1.000
_cell.angle_alpha   90.00
_cell.angle_beta   90.00
_cell.angle_gamma   90.00
#
_symmetry.space_group_name_H-M   'P 1'
#
loop_
_entity.id
_entity.type
_entity.pdbx_description
1 polymer ?
#
loop_
_entity_poly.entity_id
_entity_poly.type
_entity_poly.pdbx_seq_one_letter_code
_entity_poly.pdbx_strand_id
1 'polypeptide(L)'
;MTFYPQEFMLLSWLLIIAAFALFFVTVLAGRVWCGYACPQSAWTWWFIWVEHRLEGPRHRRLKRARLAMDVDTACRKGLKHATWLAIALVTGLTFVGYFTPIRDLLTALPRLEASGWAYVWLGLVATFTYLNAGWLREQVCLHMCPYARFQAVMFDRDTLTVSYDAGRGEPRAPRRREAGTAEPGDCVDCGLCVQVCPTGIDIREGLQHACIDCAACIDACDGVMDRLGRPRGLIRYTTENALAGQPTRIARPRLLGYLVALLTMLALFAVNLAERTPLDLDVERDRQRLFRVTPQGDITNVYTLTVRNLDNVDHRYRLAASGLAGLTLDRQRLEVPAGQSRQLVSRPASIVMPSTGPVMTSSGISKRSMPTSRWSVTAAFWEEPPDANGLASHAPWYKQFWPWFIIALLGSSVIFSLIYLVASIRYFDGTVAQDYYQRGLAINEQLAKQEQADRLGLAARLRVDDLTGDVIVDLEGQRRPEQLHLAWIFPTEHGRDRHLTLQRVQQGRYVGTLDAPLRYRWYLHLQPTPGDDAAWRLTGEARFPHAGAIALTPGI
;
A
#
# COMPACT_ATOMS: atom_id res chain seq x y z
N MET A 1 17.07 30.01 -9.29
CA MET A 1 18.06 29.07 -9.83
C MET A 1 17.32 28.13 -10.74
N THR A 2 17.90 27.79 -11.88
CA THR A 2 17.28 26.87 -12.84
C THR A 2 17.93 25.49 -12.68
N PHE A 3 17.12 24.43 -12.67
CA PHE A 3 17.59 23.05 -12.52
C PHE A 3 17.47 22.33 -13.86
N TYR A 4 18.55 21.63 -14.25
CA TYR A 4 18.59 20.85 -15.49
C TYR A 4 18.53 19.33 -15.19
N PRO A 5 18.18 18.47 -16.17
CA PRO A 5 18.00 17.03 -15.94
C PRO A 5 19.22 16.32 -15.33
N GLN A 6 20.43 16.78 -15.63
CA GLN A 6 21.68 16.25 -15.04
C GLN A 6 21.77 16.45 -13.52
N GLU A 7 21.00 17.39 -12.96
CA GLU A 7 20.92 17.64 -11.52
C GLU A 7 19.82 16.84 -10.83
N PHE A 8 19.29 15.80 -11.51
CA PHE A 8 18.41 14.81 -10.89
C PHE A 8 19.04 14.16 -9.64
N MET A 9 20.37 14.19 -9.52
CA MET A 9 21.08 13.80 -8.30
C MET A 9 20.63 14.62 -7.07
N LEU A 10 20.42 15.93 -7.20
CA LEU A 10 19.95 16.79 -6.10
C LEU A 10 18.52 16.42 -5.68
N LEU A 11 17.65 16.14 -6.65
CA LEU A 11 16.30 15.63 -6.37
C LEU A 11 16.36 14.28 -5.65
N SER A 12 17.25 13.38 -6.09
CA SER A 12 17.45 12.08 -5.45
C SER A 12 17.89 12.24 -3.99
N TRP A 13 18.85 13.13 -3.72
CA TRP A 13 19.29 13.46 -2.36
C TRP A 13 18.13 14.01 -1.51
N LEU A 14 17.35 14.93 -2.06
CA LEU A 14 16.18 15.49 -1.38
C LEU A 14 15.15 14.40 -1.02
N LEU A 15 14.88 13.47 -1.93
CA LEU A 15 13.96 12.35 -1.68
C LEU A 15 14.49 11.41 -0.59
N ILE A 16 15.79 11.13 -0.56
CA ILE A 16 16.41 10.33 0.51
C ILE A 16 16.31 11.07 1.85
N ILE A 17 16.60 12.37 1.88
CA ILE A 17 16.43 13.21 3.09
C ILE A 17 14.97 13.17 3.58
N ALA A 18 14.00 13.30 2.67
CA ALA A 18 12.59 13.22 3.01
C ALA A 18 12.20 11.84 3.58
N ALA A 19 12.76 10.74 3.06
CA ALA A 19 12.56 9.40 3.60
C ALA A 19 13.14 9.26 5.02
N PHE A 20 14.34 9.77 5.29
CA PHE A 20 14.92 9.78 6.63
C PHE A 20 14.16 10.69 7.60
N ALA A 21 13.65 11.84 7.13
CA ALA A 21 12.79 12.70 7.93
C ALA A 21 11.50 11.97 8.32
N LEU A 22 10.92 11.21 7.40
CA LEU A 22 9.76 10.38 7.67
C LEU A 22 10.06 9.26 8.70
N PHE A 23 11.24 8.63 8.64
CA PHE A 23 11.67 7.67 9.67
C PHE A 23 11.85 8.32 11.04
N PHE A 24 12.47 9.50 11.09
CA PHE A 24 12.62 10.27 12.32
C PHE A 24 11.25 10.59 12.96
N VAL A 25 10.32 11.13 12.16
CA VAL A 25 8.94 11.41 12.62
C VAL A 25 8.24 10.14 13.08
N THR A 26 8.47 9.01 12.41
CA THR A 26 7.84 7.73 12.78
C THR A 26 8.30 7.20 14.13
N VAL A 27 9.59 7.29 14.41
CA VAL A 27 10.13 6.87 15.71
C VAL A 27 9.61 7.81 16.82
N LEU A 28 9.51 9.11 16.54
CA LEU A 28 9.01 10.11 17.48
C LEU A 28 7.50 9.99 17.77
N ALA A 29 6.69 9.97 16.70
CA ALA A 29 5.24 10.18 16.73
C ALA A 29 4.44 9.08 16.02
N GLY A 30 4.99 7.87 15.97
CA GLY A 30 4.29 6.69 15.47
C GLY A 30 3.85 6.83 14.01
N ARG A 31 2.57 6.61 13.73
CA ARG A 31 2.00 6.65 12.37
C ARG A 31 1.19 7.90 12.10
N VAL A 32 1.45 9.00 12.80
CA VAL A 32 0.79 10.30 12.54
C VAL A 32 0.90 10.73 11.07
N TRP A 33 2.02 10.45 10.38
CA TRP A 33 2.10 10.66 8.93
C TRP A 33 1.00 9.91 8.16
N CYS A 34 0.78 8.63 8.47
CA CYS A 34 -0.25 7.81 7.82
C CYS A 34 -1.66 8.33 8.13
N GLY A 35 -1.91 8.86 9.33
CA GLY A 35 -3.20 9.39 9.73
C GLY A 35 -3.57 10.70 9.04
N TYR A 36 -2.59 11.61 8.88
CA TYR A 36 -2.87 13.02 8.54
C TYR A 36 -2.27 13.52 7.23
N ALA A 37 -1.11 13.03 6.81
CA ALA A 37 -0.34 13.63 5.71
C ALA A 37 -0.13 12.70 4.51
N CYS A 38 -0.28 11.38 4.70
CA CYS A 38 -0.16 10.40 3.64
C CYS A 38 -1.18 10.71 2.51
N PRO A 39 -0.76 10.79 1.23
CA PRO A 39 -1.65 11.11 0.12
C PRO A 39 -2.86 10.19 0.04
N GLN A 40 -2.69 8.89 0.30
CA GLN A 40 -3.80 7.94 0.29
C GLN A 40 -4.87 8.32 1.32
N SER A 41 -4.48 8.54 2.58
CA SER A 41 -5.41 8.92 3.64
C SER A 41 -6.04 10.29 3.36
N ALA A 42 -5.24 11.28 2.95
CA ALA A 42 -5.72 12.62 2.64
C ALA A 42 -6.82 12.59 1.56
N TRP A 43 -6.62 11.84 0.47
CA TRP A 43 -7.63 11.71 -0.57
C TRP A 43 -8.86 10.92 -0.10
N THR A 44 -8.68 9.82 0.64
CA THR A 44 -9.81 9.07 1.19
C THR A 44 -10.65 9.92 2.14
N TRP A 45 -10.04 10.75 2.99
CA TRP A 45 -10.76 11.69 3.86
C TRP A 45 -11.57 12.71 3.07
N TRP A 46 -11.00 13.29 2.00
CA TRP A 46 -11.72 14.19 1.10
C TRP A 46 -12.91 13.49 0.43
N PHE A 47 -12.73 12.26 -0.06
CA PHE A 47 -13.78 11.50 -0.72
C PHE A 47 -14.92 11.15 0.25
N ILE A 48 -14.59 10.73 1.48
CA ILE A 48 -15.56 10.45 2.55
C ILE A 48 -16.28 11.72 2.98
N TRP A 49 -15.58 12.86 3.06
CA TRP A 49 -16.18 14.15 3.36
C TRP A 49 -17.22 14.55 2.31
N VAL A 50 -16.89 14.41 1.02
CA VAL A 50 -17.84 14.61 -0.10
C VAL A 50 -19.05 13.69 0.03
N GLU A 51 -18.84 12.39 0.30
CA GLU A 51 -19.94 11.44 0.52
C GLU A 51 -20.86 11.87 1.67
N HIS A 52 -20.25 12.26 2.79
CA HIS A 52 -21.00 12.68 3.96
C HIS A 52 -21.81 13.94 3.66
N ARG A 53 -21.26 14.88 2.90
CA ARG A 53 -21.93 16.15 2.57
C ARG A 53 -23.08 15.99 1.58
N LEU A 54 -22.98 15.06 0.63
CA LEU A 54 -23.96 14.86 -0.45
C LEU A 54 -25.01 13.79 -0.13
N GLU A 55 -24.59 12.63 0.38
CA GLU A 55 -25.48 11.49 0.66
C GLU A 55 -25.82 11.35 2.17
N GLY A 56 -25.03 11.95 3.05
CA GLY A 56 -25.19 11.88 4.49
C GLY A 56 -24.38 10.77 5.17
N PRO A 57 -24.55 10.58 6.49
CA PRO A 57 -23.87 9.53 7.27
C PRO A 57 -24.20 8.11 6.80
N ARG A 58 -23.35 7.14 7.18
CA ARG A 58 -23.38 5.74 6.72
C ARG A 58 -24.78 5.10 6.78
N HIS A 59 -25.53 5.28 7.87
CA HIS A 59 -26.87 4.69 8.02
C HIS A 59 -27.87 5.18 6.96
N ARG A 60 -27.81 6.48 6.59
CA ARG A 60 -28.65 7.04 5.51
C ARG A 60 -28.25 6.47 4.15
N ARG A 61 -26.94 6.31 3.91
CA ARG A 61 -26.42 5.72 2.66
C ARG A 61 -26.85 4.27 2.49
N LEU A 62 -26.70 3.44 3.53
CA LEU A 62 -27.16 2.05 3.51
C LEU A 62 -28.67 1.96 3.28
N LYS A 63 -29.46 2.80 3.96
CA LYS A 63 -30.91 2.84 3.76
C LYS A 63 -31.26 3.19 2.30
N ARG A 64 -30.63 4.22 1.73
CA ARG A 64 -30.82 4.62 0.32
C ARG A 64 -30.38 3.54 -0.68
N ALA A 65 -29.32 2.79 -0.36
CA ALA A 65 -28.84 1.71 -1.22
C ALA A 65 -29.80 0.51 -1.32
N ARG A 66 -30.68 0.32 -0.32
CA ARG A 66 -31.70 -0.74 -0.30
C ARG A 66 -33.02 -0.34 -0.97
N LEU A 67 -33.24 0.95 -1.21
CA LEU A 67 -34.45 1.45 -1.84
C LEU A 67 -34.31 1.46 -3.36
N ALA A 68 -35.45 1.42 -4.07
CA ALA A 68 -35.48 1.63 -5.51
C ALA A 68 -34.89 3.00 -5.87
N MET A 69 -34.27 3.09 -7.04
CA MET A 69 -33.49 4.26 -7.44
C MET A 69 -34.40 5.44 -7.80
N ASP A 70 -34.64 6.33 -6.83
CA ASP A 70 -35.34 7.60 -7.02
C ASP A 70 -34.41 8.69 -7.61
N VAL A 71 -35.00 9.71 -8.23
CA VAL A 71 -34.31 10.84 -8.88
C VAL A 71 -33.39 11.58 -7.91
N ASP A 72 -33.81 11.83 -6.67
CA ASP A 72 -32.95 12.44 -5.63
C ASP A 72 -31.72 11.55 -5.34
N THR A 73 -31.91 10.23 -5.30
CA THR A 73 -30.82 9.30 -5.02
C THR A 73 -29.87 9.20 -6.21
N ALA A 74 -30.38 9.17 -7.44
CA ALA A 74 -29.58 9.19 -8.66
C ALA A 74 -28.77 10.48 -8.78
N CYS A 75 -29.40 11.65 -8.53
CA CYS A 75 -28.73 12.95 -8.57
C CYS A 75 -27.61 13.05 -7.52
N ARG A 76 -27.86 12.63 -6.28
CA ARG A 76 -26.82 12.65 -5.21
C ARG A 76 -25.65 11.73 -5.52
N LYS A 77 -25.93 10.50 -5.98
CA LYS A 77 -24.88 9.55 -6.39
C LYS A 77 -24.09 10.10 -7.58
N GLY A 78 -24.78 10.66 -8.57
CA GLY A 78 -24.17 11.30 -9.74
C GLY A 78 -23.26 12.47 -9.33
N LEU A 79 -23.75 13.37 -8.48
CA LEU A 79 -22.98 14.52 -7.98
C LEU A 79 -21.77 14.09 -7.15
N LYS A 80 -21.90 13.03 -6.33
CA LYS A 80 -20.77 12.42 -5.63
C LYS A 80 -19.70 11.95 -6.61
N HIS A 81 -20.07 11.12 -7.58
CA HIS A 81 -19.11 10.57 -8.54
C HIS A 81 -18.50 11.65 -9.44
N ALA A 82 -19.28 12.67 -9.83
CA ALA A 82 -18.77 13.83 -10.56
C ALA A 82 -17.74 14.61 -9.73
N THR A 83 -18.01 14.84 -8.44
CA THR A 83 -17.08 15.54 -7.53
C THR A 83 -15.81 14.71 -7.30
N TRP A 84 -15.94 13.40 -7.10
CA TRP A 84 -14.79 12.48 -7.00
C TRP A 84 -13.93 12.51 -8.25
N LEU A 85 -14.56 12.46 -9.43
CA LEU A 85 -13.85 12.54 -10.70
C LEU A 85 -13.16 13.89 -10.87
N ALA A 86 -13.79 15.00 -10.47
CA ALA A 86 -13.17 16.31 -10.52
C ALA A 86 -11.92 16.40 -9.64
N ILE A 87 -11.98 15.90 -8.40
CA ILE A 87 -10.81 15.84 -7.51
C ILE A 87 -9.70 14.99 -8.15
N ALA A 88 -10.05 13.81 -8.65
CA ALA A 88 -9.09 12.91 -9.28
C ALA A 88 -8.43 13.51 -10.55
N LEU A 89 -9.20 14.23 -11.37
CA LEU A 89 -8.69 14.95 -12.54
C LEU A 89 -7.76 16.09 -12.15
N VAL A 90 -8.10 16.87 -11.12
CA VAL A 90 -7.22 17.93 -10.60
C VAL A 90 -5.91 17.34 -10.07
N THR A 91 -5.96 16.21 -9.37
CA THR A 91 -4.77 15.49 -8.91
C THR A 91 -3.90 15.04 -10.08
N GLY A 92 -4.50 14.39 -11.09
CA GLY A 92 -3.79 13.97 -12.30
C GLY A 92 -3.20 15.15 -13.08
N LEU A 93 -3.93 16.26 -13.18
CA LEU A 93 -3.47 17.48 -13.86
C LEU A 93 -2.29 18.10 -13.13
N THR A 94 -2.33 18.14 -11.80
CA THR A 94 -1.22 18.67 -10.99
C THR A 94 0.03 17.80 -11.16
N PHE A 95 -0.15 16.47 -11.21
CA PHE A 95 0.95 15.54 -11.44
C PHE A 95 1.57 15.70 -12.84
N VAL A 96 0.77 15.72 -13.90
CA VAL A 96 1.26 15.90 -15.28
C VAL A 96 1.85 17.31 -15.48
N GLY A 97 1.25 18.32 -14.85
CA GLY A 97 1.69 19.70 -14.86
C GLY A 97 3.02 19.96 -14.16
N TYR A 98 3.53 18.99 -13.38
CA TYR A 98 4.89 19.02 -12.87
C TYR A 98 5.92 18.82 -13.99
N PHE A 99 5.60 17.99 -15.00
CA PHE A 99 6.51 17.64 -16.10
C PHE A 99 6.25 18.45 -17.38
N THR A 100 5.02 18.93 -17.58
CA THR A 100 4.60 19.71 -18.74
C THR A 100 4.17 21.11 -18.30
N PRO A 101 4.51 22.20 -19.03
CA PRO A 101 4.03 23.54 -18.70
C PRO A 101 2.51 23.59 -18.48
N ILE A 102 2.10 23.86 -17.24
CA ILE A 102 0.70 23.75 -16.80
C ILE A 102 -0.24 24.68 -17.57
N ARG A 103 0.23 25.87 -17.97
CA ARG A 103 -0.59 26.86 -18.71
C ARG A 103 -0.96 26.34 -20.09
N ASP A 104 0.02 25.80 -20.81
CA ASP A 104 -0.19 25.24 -22.14
C ASP A 104 -1.06 23.99 -22.05
N LEU A 105 -0.78 23.11 -21.07
CA LEU A 105 -1.56 21.89 -20.82
C LEU A 105 -3.05 22.20 -20.56
N LEU A 106 -3.35 23.20 -19.73
CA LEU A 106 -4.71 23.64 -19.43
C LEU A 106 -5.47 24.12 -20.67
N THR A 107 -4.79 24.78 -21.61
CA THR A 107 -5.41 25.25 -22.86
C THR A 107 -5.52 24.16 -23.92
N ALA A 108 -4.58 23.22 -23.97
CA ALA A 108 -4.50 22.17 -24.97
C ALA A 108 -5.43 20.98 -24.67
N LEU A 109 -5.65 20.65 -23.39
CA LEU A 109 -6.48 19.51 -22.98
C LEU A 109 -7.92 19.57 -23.54
N PRO A 110 -8.68 20.68 -23.37
CA PRO A 110 -10.06 20.76 -23.86
C PRO A 110 -10.17 20.79 -25.39
N ARG A 111 -9.11 21.20 -26.09
CA ARG A 111 -9.05 21.28 -27.55
C ARG A 111 -8.64 19.98 -28.22
N LEU A 112 -8.29 18.96 -27.44
CA LEU A 112 -7.73 17.69 -27.94
C LEU A 112 -6.38 17.86 -28.65
N GLU A 113 -5.62 18.90 -28.28
CA GLU A 113 -4.33 19.27 -28.90
C GLU A 113 -3.12 18.90 -28.02
N ALA A 114 -3.34 18.41 -26.79
CA ALA A 114 -2.24 18.02 -25.93
C ALA A 114 -1.53 16.75 -26.44
N SER A 115 -0.29 16.53 -26.00
CA SER A 115 0.43 15.29 -26.34
C SER A 115 -0.37 14.06 -25.90
N GLY A 116 -0.36 12.99 -26.72
CA GLY A 116 -1.04 11.73 -26.37
C GLY A 116 -0.60 11.17 -25.02
N TRP A 117 0.68 11.34 -24.67
CA TRP A 117 1.23 10.96 -23.37
C TRP A 117 0.62 11.73 -22.20
N ALA A 118 0.30 13.01 -22.37
CA ALA A 118 -0.35 13.80 -21.34
C ALA A 118 -1.74 13.23 -21.01
N TYR A 119 -2.53 12.83 -22.02
CA TYR A 119 -3.83 12.20 -21.81
C TYR A 119 -3.72 10.84 -21.11
N VAL A 120 -2.75 10.00 -21.53
CA VAL A 120 -2.52 8.69 -20.91
C VAL A 120 -2.19 8.83 -19.43
N TRP A 121 -1.23 9.70 -19.07
CA TRP A 121 -0.83 9.89 -17.68
C TRP A 121 -1.90 10.59 -16.84
N LEU A 122 -2.60 11.58 -17.40
CA LEU A 122 -3.73 12.23 -16.74
C LEU A 122 -4.82 11.22 -16.42
N GLY A 123 -5.21 10.41 -17.42
CA GLY A 123 -6.22 9.36 -17.27
C GLY A 123 -5.78 8.33 -16.24
N LEU A 124 -4.56 7.82 -16.33
CA LEU A 124 -4.01 6.86 -15.37
C LEU A 124 -4.04 7.41 -13.95
N VAL A 125 -3.43 8.57 -13.68
CA VAL A 125 -3.37 9.12 -12.32
C VAL A 125 -4.77 9.44 -11.80
N ALA A 126 -5.68 9.97 -12.62
CA ALA A 126 -7.06 10.21 -12.23
C ALA A 126 -7.80 8.91 -11.90
N THR A 127 -7.69 7.89 -12.75
CA THR A 127 -8.33 6.57 -12.52
C THR A 127 -7.80 5.92 -11.24
N PHE A 128 -6.48 5.90 -11.04
CA PHE A 128 -5.89 5.35 -9.82
C PHE A 128 -6.31 6.13 -8.58
N THR A 129 -6.33 7.47 -8.63
CA THR A 129 -6.80 8.29 -7.50
C THR A 129 -8.27 7.99 -7.19
N TYR A 130 -9.11 7.92 -8.20
CA TYR A 130 -10.54 7.64 -8.06
C TYR A 130 -10.81 6.25 -7.47
N LEU A 131 -10.13 5.21 -7.98
CA LEU A 131 -10.28 3.84 -7.50
C LEU A 131 -9.70 3.69 -6.08
N ASN A 132 -8.47 4.14 -5.86
CA ASN A 132 -7.77 3.95 -4.60
C ASN A 132 -8.43 4.73 -3.46
N ALA A 133 -8.80 5.99 -3.68
CA ALA A 133 -9.39 6.82 -2.63
C ALA A 133 -10.89 6.55 -2.43
N GLY A 134 -11.63 6.29 -3.52
CA GLY A 134 -13.09 6.14 -3.47
C GLY A 134 -13.57 4.72 -3.16
N TRP A 135 -12.95 3.72 -3.76
CA TRP A 135 -13.41 2.33 -3.71
C TRP A 135 -12.55 1.46 -2.78
N LEU A 136 -11.23 1.43 -2.97
CA LEU A 136 -10.33 0.57 -2.19
C LEU A 136 -10.09 1.11 -0.77
N ARG A 137 -10.00 2.44 -0.61
CA ARG A 137 -9.86 3.14 0.68
C ARG A 137 -8.78 2.53 1.58
N GLU A 138 -9.15 2.06 2.77
CA GLU A 138 -8.27 1.46 3.76
C GLU A 138 -7.58 0.18 3.29
N GLN A 139 -8.12 -0.51 2.27
CA GLN A 139 -7.51 -1.73 1.72
C GLN A 139 -6.11 -1.46 1.14
N VAL A 140 -5.89 -0.25 0.61
CA VAL A 140 -4.56 0.18 0.14
C VAL A 140 -3.57 0.21 1.30
N CYS A 141 -3.98 0.75 2.45
CA CYS A 141 -3.15 0.84 3.65
C CYS A 141 -2.88 -0.52 4.30
N LEU A 142 -3.86 -1.45 4.24
CA LEU A 142 -3.77 -2.77 4.85
C LEU A 142 -2.95 -3.76 4.00
N HIS A 143 -3.10 -3.71 2.67
CA HIS A 143 -2.59 -4.77 1.79
C HIS A 143 -1.54 -4.30 0.77
N MET A 144 -1.61 -3.05 0.31
CA MET A 144 -0.73 -2.56 -0.75
C MET A 144 0.47 -1.76 -0.22
N CYS A 145 0.32 -1.08 0.90
CA CYS A 145 1.32 -0.16 1.45
C CYS A 145 2.47 -0.93 2.15
N PRO A 146 3.68 -1.02 1.57
CA PRO A 146 4.80 -1.70 2.22
C PRO A 146 5.28 -0.94 3.47
N TYR A 147 5.12 0.39 3.44
CA TYR A 147 5.53 1.28 4.53
C TYR A 147 4.79 0.94 5.84
N ALA A 148 3.49 0.66 5.77
CA ALA A 148 2.67 0.28 6.93
C ALA A 148 3.27 -0.90 7.72
N ARG A 149 3.89 -1.86 7.04
CA ARG A 149 4.50 -3.05 7.66
C ARG A 149 5.88 -2.75 8.23
N PHE A 150 6.67 -1.97 7.50
CA PHE A 150 8.03 -1.61 7.92
C PHE A 150 8.03 -0.76 9.21
N GLN A 151 7.05 0.14 9.36
CA GLN A 151 6.94 1.01 10.53
C GLN A 151 6.79 0.25 11.86
N ALA A 152 6.19 -0.95 11.86
CA ALA A 152 6.01 -1.74 13.08
C ALA A 152 7.34 -2.13 13.75
N VAL A 153 8.43 -2.24 12.97
CA VAL A 153 9.78 -2.55 13.48
C VAL A 153 10.48 -1.30 14.05
N MET A 154 10.05 -0.11 13.65
CA MET A 154 10.67 1.15 14.06
C MET A 154 10.21 1.61 15.44
N PHE A 155 9.05 1.13 15.89
CA PHE A 155 8.42 1.53 17.13
C PHE A 155 9.25 1.09 18.34
N ASP A 156 9.21 1.91 19.38
CA ASP A 156 9.72 1.59 20.71
C ASP A 156 8.69 1.99 21.78
N ARG A 157 8.94 1.59 23.03
CA ARG A 157 8.00 1.82 24.15
C ARG A 157 7.76 3.30 24.47
N ASP A 158 8.61 4.18 23.97
CA ASP A 158 8.53 5.63 24.12
C ASP A 158 8.01 6.32 22.84
N THR A 159 7.63 5.56 21.79
CA THR A 159 7.02 6.12 20.58
C THR A 159 5.61 6.61 20.93
N LEU A 160 5.27 7.84 20.54
CA LEU A 160 3.94 8.40 20.78
C LEU A 160 2.94 7.80 19.78
N THR A 161 1.98 7.02 20.27
CA THR A 161 0.95 6.35 19.47
C THR A 161 -0.41 6.47 20.14
N VAL A 162 -1.50 6.37 19.38
CA VAL A 162 -2.85 6.29 19.93
C VAL A 162 -2.99 4.97 20.67
N SER A 163 -3.29 5.03 21.97
CA SER A 163 -3.42 3.84 22.82
C SER A 163 -4.57 3.96 23.81
N TYR A 164 -5.12 2.80 24.21
CA TYR A 164 -6.14 2.67 25.23
C TYR A 164 -5.52 2.46 26.61
N ASP A 165 -6.03 3.17 27.61
CA ASP A 165 -5.60 3.03 29.00
C ASP A 165 -6.35 1.89 29.69
N ALA A 166 -5.75 0.69 29.63
CA ALA A 166 -6.33 -0.50 30.24
C ALA A 166 -6.40 -0.42 31.78
N GLY A 167 -5.43 0.23 32.43
CA GLY A 167 -5.41 0.38 33.89
C GLY A 167 -6.57 1.23 34.42
N ARG A 168 -7.02 2.19 33.62
CA ARG A 168 -8.19 3.03 33.91
C ARG A 168 -9.51 2.42 33.39
N GLY A 169 -9.46 1.75 32.25
CA GLY A 169 -10.65 1.31 31.53
C GLY A 169 -11.20 -0.05 31.94
N GLU A 170 -10.37 -0.94 32.48
CA GLU A 170 -10.74 -2.32 32.83
C GLU A 170 -10.99 -2.50 34.34
N PRO A 171 -11.89 -3.41 34.75
CA PRO A 171 -12.74 -4.26 33.91
C PRO A 171 -13.89 -3.47 33.28
N ARG A 172 -14.14 -3.71 31.99
CA ARG A 172 -15.31 -3.17 31.28
C ARG A 172 -16.61 -3.58 31.97
N ALA A 173 -17.54 -2.63 32.11
CA ALA A 173 -18.90 -2.96 32.49
C ALA A 173 -19.93 -2.29 31.58
N PRO A 174 -20.97 -3.02 31.14
CA PRO A 174 -22.03 -2.43 30.36
C PRO A 174 -22.76 -1.36 31.18
N ARG A 175 -23.36 -0.40 30.46
CA ARG A 175 -24.01 0.79 31.04
C ARG A 175 -25.13 0.48 32.07
N ARG A 176 -25.68 -0.74 32.07
CA ARG A 176 -26.74 -1.16 33.00
C ARG A 176 -26.10 -2.01 34.12
N ARG A 177 -26.10 -1.44 35.32
CA ARG A 177 -25.53 -2.05 36.53
C ARG A 177 -26.33 -3.28 36.96
N GLU A 178 -25.66 -4.40 37.15
CA GLU A 178 -26.09 -5.41 38.13
C GLU A 178 -25.44 -5.07 39.46
N ALA A 179 -26.24 -5.06 40.54
CA ALA A 179 -25.75 -4.71 41.86
C ALA A 179 -24.84 -5.82 42.39
N GLY A 180 -23.57 -5.49 42.68
CA GLY A 180 -22.64 -6.38 43.41
C GLY A 180 -21.33 -6.77 42.72
N THR A 181 -21.03 -6.26 41.52
CA THR A 181 -19.74 -6.50 40.84
C THR A 181 -18.68 -5.45 41.22
N ALA A 182 -17.39 -5.85 41.18
CA ALA A 182 -16.22 -5.02 41.49
C ALA A 182 -16.28 -3.63 40.82
N GLU A 183 -15.61 -2.63 41.40
CA GLU A 183 -15.58 -1.27 40.85
C GLU A 183 -15.19 -1.29 39.37
N PRO A 184 -16.14 -1.04 38.45
CA PRO A 184 -15.89 -1.19 37.03
C PRO A 184 -15.05 -0.02 36.53
N GLY A 185 -14.17 -0.31 35.56
CA GLY A 185 -13.34 0.70 34.94
C GLY A 185 -14.14 1.75 34.17
N ASP A 186 -13.41 2.72 33.62
CA ASP A 186 -14.02 3.84 32.93
C ASP A 186 -14.64 3.48 31.57
N CYS A 187 -14.27 2.34 30.99
CA CYS A 187 -14.79 1.85 29.73
C CYS A 187 -16.16 1.18 29.88
N VAL A 188 -17.17 1.74 29.22
CA VAL A 188 -18.56 1.23 29.26
C VAL A 188 -18.91 0.24 28.14
N ASP A 189 -17.90 -0.31 27.46
CA ASP A 189 -18.04 -1.30 26.38
C ASP A 189 -18.99 -0.91 25.24
N CYS A 190 -19.05 0.38 24.87
CA CYS A 190 -19.98 0.87 23.84
C CYS A 190 -19.62 0.48 22.40
N GLY A 191 -18.39 0.02 22.14
CA GLY A 191 -17.88 -0.34 20.81
C GLY A 191 -17.72 0.84 19.82
N LEU A 192 -17.97 2.09 20.22
CA LEU A 192 -17.92 3.24 19.31
C LEU A 192 -16.52 3.47 18.73
N CYS A 193 -15.45 3.22 19.50
CA CYS A 193 -14.07 3.31 19.04
C CYS A 193 -13.76 2.37 17.86
N VAL A 194 -14.34 1.16 17.85
CA VAL A 194 -14.23 0.19 16.75
C VAL A 194 -15.02 0.67 15.54
N GLN A 195 -16.23 1.19 15.75
CA GLN A 195 -17.12 1.63 14.67
C GLN A 195 -16.60 2.84 13.89
N VAL A 196 -15.88 3.75 14.55
CA VAL A 196 -15.28 4.93 13.91
C VAL A 196 -13.90 4.63 13.32
N CYS A 197 -13.29 3.49 13.65
CA CYS A 197 -11.98 3.15 13.16
C CYS A 197 -12.04 2.82 11.65
N PRO A 198 -11.31 3.53 10.78
CA PRO A 198 -11.34 3.28 9.34
C PRO A 198 -10.80 1.90 8.96
N THR A 199 -9.88 1.34 9.76
CA THR A 199 -9.32 0.00 9.55
C THR A 199 -10.04 -1.10 10.35
N GLY A 200 -11.07 -0.75 11.13
CA GLY A 200 -11.89 -1.72 11.86
C GLY A 200 -11.21 -2.43 13.04
N ILE A 201 -10.09 -1.92 13.55
CA ILE A 201 -9.40 -2.49 14.70
C ILE A 201 -10.12 -2.20 16.02
N ASP A 202 -9.93 -3.09 17.00
CA ASP A 202 -10.27 -2.81 18.40
C ASP A 202 -9.04 -2.31 19.15
N ILE A 203 -9.00 -0.99 19.39
CA ILE A 203 -7.91 -0.32 20.10
C ILE A 203 -7.71 -0.81 21.54
N ARG A 204 -8.71 -1.50 22.11
CA ARG A 204 -8.66 -2.04 23.46
C ARG A 204 -7.89 -3.35 23.55
N GLU A 205 -7.60 -3.99 22.43
CA GLU A 205 -6.76 -5.19 22.33
C GLU A 205 -5.26 -4.83 22.26
N GLY A 206 -4.91 -3.54 22.39
CA GLY A 206 -3.55 -3.05 22.37
C GLY A 206 -3.11 -2.57 20.98
N LEU A 207 -1.79 -2.46 20.81
CA LEU A 207 -1.20 -1.92 19.59
C LEU A 207 -1.33 -2.92 18.43
N GLN A 208 -2.04 -2.52 17.38
CA GLN A 208 -2.20 -3.32 16.17
C GLN A 208 -1.54 -2.63 14.97
N HIS A 209 -0.86 -3.40 14.12
CA HIS A 209 -0.18 -2.89 12.93
C HIS A 209 -1.12 -2.23 11.90
N ALA A 210 -2.43 -2.42 12.01
CA ALA A 210 -3.43 -1.76 11.17
C ALA A 210 -3.85 -0.37 11.69
N CYS A 211 -3.46 0.03 12.91
CA CYS A 211 -3.72 1.37 13.43
C CYS A 211 -2.93 2.42 12.65
N ILE A 212 -3.60 3.43 12.06
CA ILE A 212 -2.95 4.52 11.32
C ILE A 212 -2.77 5.80 12.16
N ASP A 213 -2.97 5.75 13.47
CA ASP A 213 -2.85 6.88 14.40
C ASP A 213 -3.62 8.15 13.95
N CYS A 214 -4.85 8.00 13.45
CA CYS A 214 -5.71 9.10 12.98
C CYS A 214 -6.59 9.75 14.07
N ALA A 215 -6.52 9.28 15.31
CA ALA A 215 -7.27 9.77 16.47
C ALA A 215 -8.82 9.72 16.41
N ALA A 216 -9.45 9.19 15.36
CA ALA A 216 -10.92 9.13 15.28
C ALA A 216 -11.58 8.42 16.49
N CYS A 217 -10.89 7.42 17.06
CA CYS A 217 -11.34 6.72 18.26
C CYS A 217 -11.22 7.55 19.55
N ILE A 218 -10.29 8.52 19.62
CA ILE A 218 -10.16 9.48 20.73
C ILE A 218 -11.41 10.36 20.77
N ASP A 219 -11.74 11.00 19.64
CA ASP A 219 -12.90 11.91 19.55
C ASP A 219 -14.22 11.21 19.90
N ALA A 220 -14.39 9.98 19.41
CA ALA A 220 -15.59 9.19 19.69
C ALA A 220 -15.68 8.75 21.16
N CYS A 221 -14.55 8.39 21.77
CA CYS A 221 -14.50 7.96 23.17
C CYS A 221 -14.73 9.15 24.11
N ASP A 222 -14.05 10.27 23.87
CA ASP A 222 -14.21 11.49 24.68
C ASP A 222 -15.64 12.00 24.63
N GLY A 223 -16.32 11.93 23.48
CA GLY A 223 -17.73 12.26 23.36
C GLY A 223 -18.67 11.36 24.20
N VAL A 224 -18.27 10.12 24.49
CA VAL A 224 -18.99 9.24 25.44
C VAL A 224 -18.65 9.61 26.88
N MET A 225 -17.37 9.85 27.19
CA MET A 225 -16.92 10.22 28.53
C MET A 225 -17.57 11.52 29.00
N ASP A 226 -17.67 12.52 28.12
CA ASP A 226 -18.36 13.79 28.38
C ASP A 226 -19.83 13.56 28.77
N ARG A 227 -20.55 12.69 28.05
CA ARG A 227 -21.97 12.37 28.33
C ARG A 227 -22.17 11.59 29.63
N LEU A 228 -21.13 10.90 30.09
CA LEU A 228 -21.13 10.16 31.35
C LEU A 228 -20.59 11.00 32.52
N GLY A 229 -20.07 12.20 32.26
CA GLY A 229 -19.42 13.05 33.27
C GLY A 229 -18.10 12.47 33.79
N ARG A 230 -17.39 11.68 32.98
CA ARG A 230 -16.10 11.07 33.30
C ARG A 230 -14.94 11.84 32.64
N PRO A 231 -13.70 11.78 33.17
CA PRO A 231 -12.59 12.51 32.56
C PRO A 231 -12.29 12.04 31.13
N ARG A 232 -11.78 12.92 30.27
CA ARG A 232 -11.35 12.57 28.92
C ARG A 232 -10.06 11.73 28.90
N GLY A 233 -9.66 11.25 27.72
CA GLY A 233 -8.36 10.62 27.51
C GLY A 233 -8.28 9.16 27.97
N LEU A 234 -9.39 8.43 27.93
CA LEU A 234 -9.38 6.97 28.10
C LEU A 234 -8.66 6.29 26.91
N ILE A 235 -8.83 6.84 25.71
CA ILE A 235 -7.96 6.62 24.56
C ILE A 235 -7.26 7.95 24.31
N ARG A 236 -5.93 7.95 24.13
CA ARG A 236 -5.13 9.17 23.94
C ARG A 236 -3.84 8.88 23.19
N TYR A 237 -3.19 9.94 22.68
CA TYR A 237 -1.78 9.84 22.30
C TYR A 237 -0.94 9.68 23.55
N THR A 238 -0.27 8.55 23.68
CA THR A 238 0.60 8.27 24.81
C THR A 238 1.67 7.26 24.39
N THR A 239 2.47 6.82 25.35
CA THR A 239 3.54 5.85 25.13
C THR A 239 3.26 4.62 26.00
N GLU A 240 3.80 3.48 25.59
CA GLU A 240 3.65 2.23 26.36
C GLU A 240 4.24 2.38 27.76
N ASN A 241 5.38 3.07 27.89
CA ASN A 241 5.98 3.38 29.18
C ASN A 241 5.05 4.24 30.06
N ALA A 242 4.45 5.29 29.52
CA ALA A 242 3.52 6.14 30.28
C ALA A 242 2.28 5.38 30.76
N LEU A 243 1.77 4.45 29.94
CA LEU A 243 0.66 3.56 30.33
C LEU A 243 1.08 2.55 31.41
N ALA A 244 2.33 2.11 31.39
CA ALA A 244 2.92 1.25 32.43
C ALA A 244 3.34 2.03 33.70
N GLY A 245 3.05 3.33 33.79
CA GLY A 245 3.44 4.19 34.92
C GLY A 245 4.93 4.57 34.94
N GLN A 246 5.65 4.34 33.86
CA GLN A 246 7.06 4.69 33.69
C GLN A 246 7.22 6.05 32.98
N PRO A 247 8.29 6.83 33.28
CA PRO A 247 8.52 8.09 32.61
C PRO A 247 8.90 7.89 31.13
N THR A 248 8.25 8.65 30.24
CA THR A 248 8.59 8.66 28.81
C THR A 248 9.94 9.32 28.57
N ARG A 249 10.83 8.63 27.85
CA ARG A 249 12.16 9.16 27.49
C ARG A 249 12.21 9.57 26.02
N ILE A 250 12.07 10.87 25.77
CA ILE A 250 12.13 11.41 24.40
C ILE A 250 13.55 11.30 23.82
N ALA A 251 14.57 11.66 24.59
CA ALA A 251 15.97 11.60 24.16
C ALA A 251 16.52 10.17 24.27
N ARG A 252 16.26 9.36 23.24
CA ARG A 252 16.70 7.95 23.14
C ARG A 252 17.81 7.77 22.09
N PRO A 253 18.77 6.85 22.29
CA PRO A 253 19.90 6.67 21.37
C PRO A 253 19.49 6.46 19.91
N ARG A 254 18.41 5.69 19.67
CA ARG A 254 17.87 5.44 18.33
C ARG A 254 17.34 6.72 17.67
N LEU A 255 16.54 7.52 18.39
CA LEU A 255 16.00 8.78 17.87
C LEU A 255 17.12 9.81 17.60
N LEU A 256 18.08 9.90 18.52
CA LEU A 256 19.26 10.75 18.36
C LEU A 256 20.09 10.33 17.14
N GLY A 257 20.25 9.02 16.90
CA GLY A 257 20.91 8.50 15.69
C GLY A 257 20.22 8.96 14.41
N TYR A 258 18.89 8.86 14.33
CA TYR A 258 18.13 9.36 13.18
C TYR A 258 18.24 10.89 13.03
N LEU A 259 18.18 11.64 14.13
CA LEU A 259 18.32 13.10 14.12
C LEU A 259 19.70 13.52 13.60
N VAL A 260 20.77 12.93 14.12
CA VAL A 260 22.15 13.23 13.69
C VAL A 260 22.35 12.88 12.22
N ALA A 261 21.87 11.71 11.78
CA ALA A 261 21.94 11.33 10.36
C ALA A 261 21.20 12.34 9.47
N LEU A 262 19.97 12.72 9.85
CA LEU A 262 19.16 13.68 9.10
C LEU A 262 19.83 15.06 9.05
N LEU A 263 20.34 15.58 10.17
CA LEU A 263 21.04 16.86 10.22
C LEU A 263 22.33 16.83 9.39
N THR A 264 23.06 15.71 9.42
CA THR A 264 24.28 15.53 8.61
C THR A 264 23.94 15.56 7.12
N MET A 265 22.91 14.84 6.69
CA MET A 265 22.47 14.83 5.30
C MET A 265 21.98 16.21 4.85
N LEU A 266 21.21 16.92 5.69
CA LEU A 266 20.77 18.29 5.41
C LEU A 266 21.95 19.25 5.30
N ALA A 267 22.93 19.15 6.20
CA ALA A 267 24.13 19.98 6.16
C ALA A 267 24.96 19.71 4.89
N LEU A 268 25.22 18.44 4.56
CA LEU A 268 25.93 18.06 3.34
C LEU A 268 25.20 18.52 2.08
N PHE A 269 23.88 18.38 2.03
CA PHE A 269 23.06 18.88 0.93
C PHE A 269 23.12 20.41 0.81
N ALA A 270 23.04 21.13 1.93
CA ALA A 270 23.16 22.59 1.95
C ALA A 270 24.54 23.07 1.50
N VAL A 271 25.61 22.42 1.95
CA VAL A 271 26.98 22.71 1.50
C VAL A 271 27.13 22.43 0.01
N ASN A 272 26.67 21.27 -0.46
CA ASN A 272 26.73 20.91 -1.89
C ASN A 272 25.93 21.90 -2.76
N LEU A 273 24.79 22.36 -2.28
CA LEU A 273 23.99 23.38 -2.96
C LEU A 273 24.66 24.76 -2.95
N ALA A 274 25.39 25.12 -1.89
CA ALA A 274 26.11 26.38 -1.77
C ALA A 274 27.41 26.41 -2.60
N GLU A 275 28.10 25.27 -2.72
CA GLU A 275 29.31 25.10 -3.55
C GLU A 275 28.99 24.89 -5.04
N ARG A 276 27.70 24.81 -5.39
CA ARG A 276 27.23 24.65 -6.76
C ARG A 276 27.71 25.82 -7.62
N THR A 277 28.56 25.51 -8.60
CA THR A 277 28.97 26.47 -9.62
C THR A 277 27.80 26.72 -10.58
N PRO A 278 27.31 27.97 -10.75
CA PRO A 278 26.16 28.28 -11.60
C PRO A 278 26.50 28.33 -13.10
N LEU A 279 27.50 27.55 -13.52
CA LEU A 279 27.98 27.44 -14.90
C LEU A 279 28.18 25.96 -15.22
N ASP A 280 27.60 25.53 -16.32
CA ASP A 280 27.85 24.23 -16.92
C ASP A 280 28.37 24.41 -18.35
N LEU A 281 29.49 23.76 -18.66
CA LEU A 281 30.17 23.80 -19.95
C LEU A 281 30.37 22.38 -20.45
N ASP A 282 29.66 22.05 -21.53
CA ASP A 282 29.76 20.77 -22.20
C ASP A 282 30.52 20.94 -23.52
N VAL A 283 31.45 20.02 -23.80
CA VAL A 283 32.35 20.07 -24.96
C VAL A 283 32.30 18.73 -25.69
N GLU A 284 31.55 18.71 -26.78
CA GLU A 284 31.40 17.52 -27.61
C GLU A 284 32.23 17.65 -28.88
N ARG A 285 33.08 16.67 -29.17
CA ARG A 285 33.79 16.59 -30.45
C ARG A 285 32.86 16.00 -31.52
N ASP A 286 32.87 16.57 -32.71
CA ASP A 286 32.18 15.99 -33.86
C ASP A 286 32.74 14.60 -34.19
N ARG A 287 31.87 13.58 -34.18
CA ARG A 287 32.25 12.18 -34.44
C ARG A 287 32.33 11.84 -35.93
N GLN A 288 31.66 12.61 -36.80
CA GLN A 288 31.60 12.32 -38.24
C GLN A 288 32.78 12.95 -38.99
N ARG A 289 33.31 14.08 -38.49
CA ARG A 289 34.43 14.79 -39.11
C ARG A 289 35.53 15.05 -38.10
N LEU A 290 36.41 14.06 -37.95
CA LEU A 290 37.49 14.06 -36.97
C LEU A 290 38.43 15.24 -37.15
N PHE A 291 38.79 15.60 -38.39
CA PHE A 291 39.59 16.77 -38.72
C PHE A 291 39.35 17.22 -40.16
N ARG A 292 39.65 18.48 -40.45
CA ARG A 292 39.69 19.04 -41.81
C ARG A 292 41.01 19.76 -42.01
N VAL A 293 41.67 19.51 -43.14
CA VAL A 293 42.86 20.25 -43.54
C VAL A 293 42.42 21.46 -44.36
N THR A 294 42.84 22.65 -43.92
CA THR A 294 42.63 23.92 -44.64
C THR A 294 43.64 24.02 -45.80
N PRO A 295 43.36 24.76 -46.89
CA PRO A 295 44.32 24.95 -47.99
C PRO A 295 45.70 25.50 -47.58
N GLN A 296 45.80 26.10 -46.40
CA GLN A 296 47.04 26.62 -45.79
C GLN A 296 47.83 25.54 -45.02
N GLY A 297 47.40 24.27 -45.03
CA GLY A 297 48.05 23.15 -44.34
C GLY A 297 47.58 22.93 -42.90
N ASP A 298 46.67 23.79 -42.41
CA ASP A 298 46.21 23.77 -41.03
C ASP A 298 45.19 22.67 -40.72
N ILE A 299 45.33 22.01 -39.57
CA ILE A 299 44.37 21.02 -39.09
C ILE A 299 43.30 21.72 -38.23
N THR A 300 42.04 21.67 -38.67
CA THR A 300 40.88 22.17 -37.95
C THR A 300 40.07 21.00 -37.39
N ASN A 301 39.80 21.02 -36.09
CA ASN A 301 38.84 20.12 -35.46
C ASN A 301 37.52 20.87 -35.24
N VAL A 302 36.40 20.17 -35.16
CA VAL A 302 35.09 20.79 -34.88
C VAL A 302 34.60 20.30 -33.53
N TYR A 303 34.29 21.25 -32.65
CA TYR A 303 33.72 20.98 -31.34
C TYR A 303 32.44 21.78 -31.18
N THR A 304 31.47 21.15 -30.52
CA THR A 304 30.23 21.76 -30.10
C THR A 304 30.36 22.10 -28.62
N LEU A 305 30.43 23.39 -28.32
CA LEU A 305 30.47 23.93 -26.97
C LEU A 305 29.05 24.31 -26.56
N THR A 306 28.52 23.71 -25.50
CA THR A 306 27.24 24.10 -24.92
C THR A 306 27.51 24.77 -23.58
N VAL A 307 27.25 26.08 -23.50
CA VAL A 307 27.36 26.86 -22.26
C VAL A 307 25.97 27.04 -21.68
N ARG A 308 25.74 26.63 -20.44
CA ARG A 308 24.46 26.76 -19.75
C ARG A 308 24.61 27.69 -18.54
N ASN A 309 23.79 28.73 -18.49
CA ASN A 309 23.70 29.62 -17.34
C ASN A 309 22.65 29.07 -16.38
N LEU A 310 23.10 28.55 -15.24
CA LEU A 310 22.22 27.96 -14.22
C LEU A 310 21.72 29.00 -13.19
N ASP A 311 22.22 30.23 -13.29
CA ASP A 311 21.83 31.34 -12.44
C ASP A 311 20.53 32.02 -12.89
N ASN A 312 20.00 32.87 -12.01
CA ASN A 312 18.84 33.73 -12.27
C ASN A 312 19.21 35.12 -12.81
N VAL A 313 20.49 35.36 -13.10
CA VAL A 313 20.98 36.61 -13.69
C VAL A 313 21.73 36.34 -14.98
N ASP A 314 21.73 37.32 -15.88
CA ASP A 314 22.43 37.23 -17.15
C ASP A 314 23.95 37.28 -16.94
N HIS A 315 24.67 36.35 -17.58
CA HIS A 315 26.12 36.24 -17.43
C HIS A 315 26.85 36.35 -18.76
N ARG A 316 28.04 36.96 -18.72
CA ARG A 316 28.97 37.05 -19.85
C ARG A 316 30.16 36.15 -19.59
N TYR A 317 30.26 35.07 -20.35
CA TYR A 317 31.32 34.08 -20.25
C TYR A 317 32.46 34.39 -21.22
N ARG A 318 33.69 34.20 -20.76
CA ARG A 318 34.90 34.23 -21.60
C ARG A 318 35.37 32.79 -21.81
N LEU A 319 35.45 32.37 -23.07
CA LEU A 319 35.94 31.06 -23.48
C LEU A 319 37.43 31.16 -23.83
N ALA A 320 38.23 30.28 -23.27
CA ALA A 320 39.64 30.14 -23.59
C ALA A 320 39.99 28.65 -23.70
N ALA A 321 40.82 28.30 -24.68
CA ALA A 321 41.36 26.95 -24.82
C ALA A 321 42.88 27.00 -24.65
N SER A 322 43.44 25.99 -24.00
CA SER A 322 44.88 25.88 -23.73
C SER A 322 45.34 24.42 -23.88
N GLY A 323 46.65 24.18 -23.99
CA GLY A 323 47.24 22.83 -24.07
C GLY A 323 47.95 22.50 -25.39
N LEU A 324 47.62 23.19 -26.49
CA LEU A 324 48.33 23.09 -27.78
C LEU A 324 48.84 24.48 -28.19
N ALA A 325 50.11 24.57 -28.59
CA ALA A 325 50.68 25.80 -29.12
C ALA A 325 49.97 26.18 -30.44
N GLY A 326 49.47 27.41 -30.53
CA GLY A 326 48.70 27.89 -31.69
C GLY A 326 47.19 27.66 -31.64
N LEU A 327 46.66 27.00 -30.60
CA LEU A 327 45.23 26.76 -30.46
C LEU A 327 44.47 28.07 -30.29
N THR A 328 43.56 28.37 -31.23
CA THR A 328 42.72 29.57 -31.18
C THR A 328 41.25 29.19 -31.30
N LEU A 329 40.35 29.89 -30.59
CA LEU A 329 38.90 29.69 -30.68
C LEU A 329 38.29 30.79 -31.55
N ASP A 330 37.36 30.43 -32.44
CA ASP A 330 36.66 31.37 -33.33
C ASP A 330 35.87 32.45 -32.56
N ARG A 331 35.29 32.08 -31.40
CA ARG A 331 34.67 33.04 -30.46
C ARG A 331 35.15 32.83 -29.04
N GLN A 332 35.50 33.93 -28.39
CA GLN A 332 36.03 33.95 -27.03
C GLN A 332 35.07 34.57 -26.00
N ARG A 333 33.95 35.16 -26.43
CA ARG A 333 32.98 35.79 -25.52
C ARG A 333 31.56 35.37 -25.90
N LEU A 334 30.76 35.06 -24.89
CA LEU A 334 29.37 34.65 -25.03
C LEU A 334 28.53 35.24 -23.92
N GLU A 335 27.42 35.87 -24.27
CA GLU A 335 26.39 36.28 -23.32
C GLU A 335 25.29 35.23 -23.29
N VAL A 336 24.98 34.70 -22.11
CA VAL A 336 23.97 33.67 -21.91
C VAL A 336 22.95 34.20 -20.88
N PRO A 337 21.69 34.42 -21.30
CA PRO A 337 20.65 34.88 -20.40
C PRO A 337 20.41 33.90 -19.24
N ALA A 338 19.83 34.41 -18.15
CA ALA A 338 19.46 33.64 -16.97
C ALA A 338 18.65 32.37 -17.35
N GLY A 339 19.06 31.21 -16.81
CA GLY A 339 18.38 29.94 -17.03
C GLY A 339 18.36 29.41 -18.46
N GLN A 340 19.12 30.00 -19.39
CA GLN A 340 19.20 29.55 -20.78
C GLN A 340 20.53 28.84 -21.09
N SER A 341 20.54 28.09 -22.19
CA SER A 341 21.75 27.52 -22.78
C SER A 341 22.02 28.14 -24.15
N ARG A 342 23.30 28.27 -24.50
CA ARG A 342 23.73 28.61 -25.85
C ARG A 342 24.73 27.59 -26.35
N GLN A 343 24.45 27.06 -27.52
CA GLN A 343 25.32 26.14 -28.24
C GLN A 343 26.12 26.90 -29.29
N LEU A 344 27.43 26.66 -29.33
CA LEU A 344 28.36 27.22 -30.29
C LEU A 344 29.14 26.08 -30.92
N VAL A 345 29.12 26.02 -32.26
CA VAL A 345 30.06 25.17 -32.99
C VAL A 345 31.35 25.95 -33.11
N SER A 346 32.33 25.64 -32.26
CA SER A 346 33.65 26.23 -32.33
C SER A 346 34.54 25.39 -33.24
N ARG A 347 35.21 26.07 -34.18
CA ARG A 347 36.35 25.51 -34.88
C ARG A 347 37.58 25.98 -34.11
N PRO A 348 38.22 25.15 -33.26
CA PRO A 348 39.58 25.42 -32.86
C PRO A 348 40.42 25.60 -34.12
N ALA A 349 40.89 26.81 -34.31
CA ALA A 349 41.72 27.17 -35.43
C ALA A 349 43.06 26.44 -35.32
N SER A 350 43.44 25.97 -36.51
CA SER A 350 44.77 25.60 -36.97
C SER A 350 45.82 25.22 -35.92
N ILE A 351 46.14 23.93 -35.86
CA ILE A 351 47.50 23.54 -35.47
C ILE A 351 48.40 23.87 -36.68
N VAL A 352 49.16 24.96 -36.58
CA VAL A 352 50.28 25.22 -37.49
C VAL A 352 51.39 24.25 -37.09
N MET A 353 51.60 23.19 -37.87
CA MET A 353 52.85 22.45 -37.75
C MET A 353 53.96 23.30 -38.39
N PRO A 354 55.02 23.68 -37.66
CA PRO A 354 56.13 24.40 -38.28
C PRO A 354 56.77 23.50 -39.35
N SER A 355 56.64 23.88 -40.61
CA SER A 355 57.19 23.20 -41.79
C SER A 355 58.70 23.44 -41.97
N THR A 356 59.47 23.43 -40.88
CA THR A 356 60.93 23.58 -40.96
C THR A 356 61.65 22.54 -40.09
N GLY A 357 61.84 21.37 -40.68
CA GLY A 357 62.74 20.32 -40.20
C GLY A 357 62.77 19.17 -41.19
N PRO A 358 63.96 18.66 -41.60
CA PRO A 358 64.05 17.65 -42.65
C PRO A 358 63.36 16.35 -42.19
N VAL A 359 62.77 15.65 -43.16
CA VAL A 359 62.27 14.28 -43.03
C VAL A 359 63.35 13.44 -42.35
N MET A 360 63.13 13.09 -41.09
CA MET A 360 64.01 12.21 -40.34
C MET A 360 63.61 10.78 -40.68
N THR A 361 64.34 10.19 -41.62
CA THR A 361 64.32 8.76 -41.91
C THR A 361 64.69 7.96 -40.66
N SER A 362 64.06 6.80 -40.52
CA SER A 362 64.24 5.85 -39.45
C SER A 362 65.70 5.40 -39.30
N SER A 363 66.41 5.87 -38.27
CA SER A 363 67.53 5.12 -37.68
C SER A 363 67.98 5.72 -36.34
N GLY A 364 67.74 4.95 -35.27
CA GLY A 364 68.53 4.89 -34.04
C GLY A 364 68.76 6.16 -33.21
N ILE A 365 68.01 6.32 -32.11
CA ILE A 365 68.49 7.05 -30.92
C ILE A 365 68.11 6.30 -29.62
N SER A 366 69.12 6.16 -28.78
CA SER A 366 69.27 5.35 -27.57
C SER A 366 68.54 5.90 -26.33
N LYS A 367 68.10 4.99 -25.45
CA LYS A 367 67.61 5.22 -24.08
C LYS A 367 68.75 5.73 -23.18
N ARG A 368 68.86 7.03 -22.93
CA ARG A 368 69.38 7.61 -21.66
C ARG A 368 69.35 9.14 -21.70
N SER A 369 68.35 9.73 -21.04
CA SER A 369 68.42 10.95 -20.21
C SER A 369 67.04 11.59 -20.12
N MET A 370 66.32 11.26 -19.04
CA MET A 370 65.23 12.11 -18.53
C MET A 370 65.84 13.11 -17.55
N PRO A 371 65.36 14.37 -17.56
CA PRO A 371 65.06 15.07 -16.33
C PRO A 371 63.55 15.33 -16.23
N THR A 372 63.04 15.09 -15.04
CA THR A 372 61.65 15.13 -14.62
C THR A 372 61.05 16.53 -14.67
N SER A 373 60.04 16.73 -15.53
CA SER A 373 58.96 17.70 -15.31
C SER A 373 57.65 17.04 -15.72
N ARG A 374 56.77 16.88 -14.73
CA ARG A 374 55.57 16.07 -14.72
C ARG A 374 54.52 16.59 -15.73
N TRP A 375 54.38 15.88 -16.84
CA TRP A 375 53.14 15.82 -17.63
C TRP A 375 52.88 14.34 -17.92
N SER A 376 51.67 13.88 -17.58
CA SER A 376 51.19 12.55 -17.94
C SER A 376 49.79 12.68 -18.52
N VAL A 377 49.73 12.65 -19.84
CA VAL A 377 48.62 12.03 -20.57
C VAL A 377 49.16 10.68 -21.01
N THR A 378 48.80 9.61 -20.31
CA THR A 378 48.97 8.26 -20.82
C THR A 378 47.70 7.88 -21.55
N ALA A 379 47.70 8.05 -22.87
CA ALA A 379 47.03 7.13 -23.78
C ALA A 379 48.15 6.30 -24.41
N ALA A 380 48.35 5.08 -23.91
CA ALA A 380 49.27 4.13 -24.53
C ALA A 380 48.59 3.63 -25.81
N PHE A 381 49.29 3.81 -26.93
CA PHE A 381 48.99 3.16 -28.20
C PHE A 381 49.39 1.68 -28.04
N TRP A 382 48.42 0.77 -28.02
CA TRP A 382 48.66 -0.65 -28.25
C TRP A 382 47.85 -1.01 -29.49
N GLU A 383 48.55 -1.17 -30.61
CA GLU A 383 48.01 -1.87 -31.77
C GLU A 383 47.93 -3.34 -31.39
N GLU A 384 46.71 -3.83 -31.16
CA GLU A 384 46.41 -5.24 -31.37
C GLU A 384 46.56 -5.52 -32.88
N PRO A 385 47.29 -6.57 -33.29
CA PRO A 385 47.27 -7.00 -34.68
C PRO A 385 45.82 -7.32 -35.06
N PRO A 386 45.42 -7.19 -36.34
CA PRO A 386 44.05 -7.52 -36.72
C PRO A 386 43.84 -9.01 -36.45
N ASP A 387 43.03 -9.29 -35.43
CA ASP A 387 42.43 -10.59 -35.24
C ASP A 387 41.69 -10.92 -36.54
N ALA A 388 42.24 -11.86 -37.29
CA ALA A 388 41.51 -12.60 -38.28
C ALA A 388 40.44 -13.43 -37.53
N ASN A 389 39.34 -12.81 -37.14
CA ASN A 389 38.14 -13.49 -36.68
C ASN A 389 36.89 -12.63 -36.88
N GLY A 390 36.29 -12.82 -38.04
CA GLY A 390 34.84 -12.86 -38.20
C GLY A 390 34.10 -11.53 -38.11
N LEU A 391 33.55 -11.11 -39.24
CA LEU A 391 32.24 -10.48 -39.25
C LEU A 391 31.28 -11.41 -38.48
N ALA A 392 31.10 -11.17 -37.18
CA ALA A 392 30.09 -11.83 -36.40
C ALA A 392 28.74 -11.36 -36.93
N SER A 393 28.18 -12.13 -37.87
CA SER A 393 26.76 -12.06 -38.15
C SER A 393 26.05 -12.34 -36.84
N HIS A 394 25.46 -11.32 -36.23
CA HIS A 394 24.64 -11.50 -35.05
C HIS A 394 23.57 -12.53 -35.40
N ALA A 395 23.67 -13.73 -34.82
CA ALA A 395 22.64 -14.74 -34.98
C ALA A 395 21.29 -14.11 -34.59
N PRO A 396 20.20 -14.41 -35.32
CA PRO A 396 18.88 -13.86 -35.04
C PRO A 396 18.56 -13.96 -33.55
N TRP A 397 17.89 -12.94 -32.99
CA TRP A 397 17.69 -12.79 -31.54
C TRP A 397 17.14 -14.05 -30.83
N TYR A 398 16.34 -14.86 -31.53
CA TYR A 398 15.76 -16.10 -31.02
C TYR A 398 16.76 -17.28 -30.90
N LYS A 399 17.99 -17.14 -31.42
CA LYS A 399 19.08 -18.13 -31.22
C LYS A 399 19.99 -17.75 -30.05
N GLN A 400 19.78 -16.58 -29.44
CA GLN A 400 20.55 -16.12 -28.29
C GLN A 400 19.94 -16.66 -26.99
N PHE A 401 20.78 -17.09 -26.05
CA PHE A 401 20.35 -17.67 -24.77
C PHE A 401 19.62 -16.65 -23.86
N TRP A 402 20.18 -15.45 -23.73
CA TRP A 402 19.71 -14.44 -22.77
C TRP A 402 18.23 -14.01 -22.95
N PRO A 403 17.70 -13.79 -24.17
CA PRO A 403 16.28 -13.54 -24.38
C PRO A 403 15.38 -14.66 -23.85
N TRP A 404 15.73 -15.92 -24.11
CA TRP A 404 14.96 -17.07 -23.62
C TRP A 404 15.03 -17.23 -22.10
N PHE A 405 16.17 -16.94 -21.49
CA PHE A 405 16.28 -16.94 -20.03
C PHE A 405 15.35 -15.92 -19.37
N ILE A 406 15.31 -14.68 -19.90
CA ILE A 406 14.42 -13.62 -19.38
C ILE A 406 12.95 -13.97 -19.66
N ILE A 407 12.62 -14.46 -20.86
CA ILE A 407 11.26 -14.88 -21.21
C ILE A 407 10.81 -16.06 -20.34
N ALA A 408 11.68 -17.04 -20.07
CA ALA A 408 11.37 -18.17 -19.20
C ALA A 408 11.15 -17.72 -17.75
N LEU A 409 11.95 -16.78 -17.24
CA LEU A 409 11.76 -16.23 -15.91
C LEU A 409 10.40 -15.53 -15.79
N LEU A 410 10.06 -14.63 -16.72
CA LEU A 410 8.78 -13.93 -16.73
C LEU A 410 7.60 -14.89 -16.97
N GLY A 411 7.76 -15.84 -17.89
CA GLY A 411 6.76 -16.87 -18.19
C GLY A 411 6.47 -17.79 -17.00
N SER A 412 7.50 -18.15 -16.23
CA SER A 412 7.33 -18.95 -15.01
C SER A 412 6.46 -18.23 -13.98
N SER A 413 6.68 -16.93 -13.77
CA SER A 413 5.84 -16.12 -12.88
C SER A 413 4.38 -16.14 -13.30
N VAL A 414 4.08 -16.00 -14.60
CA VAL A 414 2.71 -16.04 -15.12
C VAL A 414 2.08 -17.41 -14.89
N ILE A 415 2.81 -18.49 -15.18
CA ILE A 415 2.34 -19.87 -14.97
C ILE A 415 2.03 -20.11 -13.49
N PHE A 416 2.93 -19.74 -12.58
CA PHE A 416 2.70 -19.88 -11.15
C PHE A 416 1.50 -19.06 -10.68
N SER A 417 1.34 -17.82 -11.15
CA SER A 417 0.16 -17.00 -10.81
C SER A 417 -1.15 -17.63 -11.31
N LEU A 418 -1.16 -18.20 -12.51
CA LEU A 418 -2.33 -18.92 -13.05
C LEU A 418 -2.64 -20.19 -12.25
N ILE A 419 -1.62 -20.97 -11.89
CA ILE A 419 -1.78 -22.17 -11.05
C ILE A 419 -2.36 -21.78 -9.69
N TYR A 420 -1.80 -20.75 -9.05
CA TYR A 420 -2.31 -20.23 -7.78
C TYR A 420 -3.73 -19.70 -7.90
N LEU A 421 -4.08 -19.02 -8.99
CA LEU A 421 -5.43 -18.54 -9.24
C LEU A 421 -6.41 -19.70 -9.38
N VAL A 422 -6.08 -20.71 -10.19
CA VAL A 422 -6.91 -21.91 -10.36
C VAL A 422 -7.05 -22.67 -9.04
N ALA A 423 -5.95 -22.85 -8.30
CA ALA A 423 -5.98 -23.48 -6.98
C ALA A 423 -6.85 -22.68 -6.01
N SER A 424 -6.71 -21.35 -6.01
CA SER A 424 -7.52 -20.46 -5.18
C SER A 424 -8.99 -20.44 -5.59
N ILE A 425 -9.38 -20.81 -6.81
CA ILE A 425 -10.79 -20.91 -7.22
C ILE A 425 -11.34 -22.31 -6.92
N ARG A 426 -10.53 -23.36 -7.12
CA ARG A 426 -10.92 -24.76 -6.95
C ARG A 426 -10.94 -25.21 -5.49
N TYR A 427 -10.05 -24.69 -4.66
CA TYR A 427 -9.83 -25.10 -3.27
C TYR A 427 -10.15 -23.98 -2.26
N PHE A 428 -11.00 -23.02 -2.65
CA PHE A 428 -11.39 -21.94 -1.75
C PHE A 428 -12.35 -22.44 -0.66
N ASP A 429 -11.85 -22.66 0.54
CA ASP A 429 -12.66 -23.01 1.73
C ASP A 429 -13.16 -21.78 2.52
N GLY A 430 -13.14 -20.58 1.91
CA GLY A 430 -13.54 -19.34 2.57
C GLY A 430 -12.45 -18.74 3.45
N THR A 431 -12.55 -17.43 3.73
CA THR A 431 -11.61 -16.73 4.63
C THR A 431 -12.23 -16.56 6.01
N VAL A 432 -11.53 -17.10 7.02
CA VAL A 432 -11.93 -17.15 8.44
C VAL A 432 -12.08 -15.76 9.11
N ALA A 433 -11.60 -14.69 8.47
CA ALA A 433 -11.43 -13.38 9.12
C ALA A 433 -12.72 -12.56 9.30
N GLN A 434 -13.77 -12.73 8.46
CA GLN A 434 -15.04 -11.99 8.63
C GLN A 434 -16.05 -12.69 9.53
N ASP A 435 -15.78 -13.94 9.91
CA ASP A 435 -16.75 -14.81 10.56
C ASP A 435 -16.75 -14.66 12.08
N TYR A 436 -15.77 -13.96 12.69
CA TYR A 436 -15.64 -13.92 14.15
C TYR A 436 -16.78 -13.18 14.85
N TYR A 437 -17.26 -12.06 14.28
CA TYR A 437 -18.36 -11.28 14.86
C TYR A 437 -19.73 -11.93 14.62
N GLN A 438 -19.95 -12.50 13.43
CA GLN A 438 -21.15 -13.30 13.11
C GLN A 438 -21.21 -14.56 13.99
N ARG A 439 -20.08 -15.26 14.18
CA ARG A 439 -19.96 -16.39 15.11
C ARG A 439 -20.20 -15.97 16.55
N GLY A 440 -19.69 -14.84 17.01
CA GLY A 440 -19.95 -14.32 18.36
C GLY A 440 -21.44 -14.06 18.62
N LEU A 441 -22.14 -13.43 17.67
CA LEU A 441 -23.59 -13.22 17.75
C LEU A 441 -24.36 -14.54 17.71
N ALA A 442 -23.93 -15.47 16.84
CA ALA A 442 -24.53 -16.79 16.70
C ALA A 442 -24.29 -17.68 17.94
N ILE A 443 -23.16 -17.55 18.63
CA ILE A 443 -22.88 -18.25 19.90
C ILE A 443 -23.86 -17.76 20.98
N ASN A 444 -24.06 -16.45 21.11
CA ASN A 444 -25.04 -15.90 22.06
C ASN A 444 -26.48 -16.33 21.73
N GLU A 445 -26.84 -16.37 20.44
CA GLU A 445 -28.14 -16.87 20.00
C GLU A 445 -28.29 -18.38 20.27
N GLN A 446 -27.23 -19.16 20.10
CA GLN A 446 -27.23 -20.60 20.39
C GLN A 446 -27.34 -20.88 21.89
N LEU A 447 -26.60 -20.16 22.72
CA LEU A 447 -26.68 -20.24 24.18
C LEU A 447 -28.09 -19.90 24.67
N ALA A 448 -28.71 -18.84 24.14
CA ALA A 448 -30.09 -18.47 24.50
C ALA A 448 -31.11 -19.58 24.15
N LYS A 449 -30.92 -20.28 23.01
CA LYS A 449 -31.77 -21.40 22.61
C LYS A 449 -31.58 -22.64 23.48
N GLN A 450 -30.37 -22.87 23.99
CA GLN A 450 -30.05 -23.96 24.91
C GLN A 450 -30.61 -23.68 26.31
N GLU A 451 -30.44 -22.47 26.84
CA GLU A 451 -31.06 -22.06 28.12
C GLU A 451 -32.58 -22.18 28.08
N GLN A 452 -33.20 -21.85 26.95
CA GLN A 452 -34.64 -22.01 26.77
C GLN A 452 -35.06 -23.50 26.73
N ALA A 453 -34.25 -24.38 26.13
CA ALA A 453 -34.50 -25.81 26.14
C ALA A 453 -34.43 -26.39 27.56
N ASP A 454 -33.46 -25.92 28.35
CA ASP A 454 -33.27 -26.30 29.75
C ASP A 454 -34.43 -25.82 30.64
N ARG A 455 -34.86 -24.56 30.50
CA ARG A 455 -36.04 -24.01 31.20
C ARG A 455 -37.33 -24.78 30.90
N LEU A 456 -37.47 -25.32 29.69
CA LEU A 456 -38.64 -26.11 29.27
C LEU A 456 -38.53 -27.60 29.68
N GLY A 457 -37.41 -28.00 30.29
CA GLY A 457 -37.12 -29.38 30.69
C GLY A 457 -37.13 -30.34 29.50
N LEU A 458 -36.65 -29.88 28.33
CA LEU A 458 -36.70 -30.65 27.09
C LEU A 458 -35.55 -31.66 27.02
N ALA A 459 -35.87 -32.92 26.72
CA ALA A 459 -34.90 -33.95 26.39
C ALA A 459 -35.49 -34.82 25.29
N ALA A 460 -34.66 -35.35 24.39
CA ALA A 460 -35.14 -36.24 23.34
C ALA A 460 -34.30 -37.51 23.23
N ARG A 461 -34.93 -38.60 22.83
CA ARG A 461 -34.27 -39.85 22.45
C ARG A 461 -34.49 -40.11 20.97
N LEU A 462 -33.41 -40.13 20.21
CA LEU A 462 -33.39 -40.41 18.78
C LEU A 462 -33.05 -41.87 18.55
N ARG A 463 -33.82 -42.56 17.71
CA ARG A 463 -33.52 -43.91 17.21
C ARG A 463 -33.54 -43.88 15.69
N VAL A 464 -32.55 -44.50 15.07
CA VAL A 464 -32.46 -44.65 13.61
C VAL A 464 -32.41 -46.13 13.29
N ASP A 465 -33.28 -46.58 12.41
CA ASP A 465 -33.24 -47.93 11.86
C ASP A 465 -32.34 -47.94 10.63
N ASP A 466 -31.20 -48.64 10.71
CA ASP A 466 -30.21 -48.69 9.63
C ASP A 466 -30.70 -49.51 8.40
N LEU A 467 -31.76 -50.32 8.54
CA LEU A 467 -32.32 -51.15 7.46
C LEU A 467 -33.44 -50.43 6.72
N THR A 468 -34.34 -49.74 7.43
CA THR A 468 -35.48 -49.03 6.81
C THR A 468 -35.21 -47.55 6.58
N GLY A 469 -34.19 -46.97 7.24
CA GLY A 469 -33.92 -45.54 7.22
C GLY A 469 -34.89 -44.72 8.08
N ASP A 470 -35.74 -45.36 8.88
CA ASP A 470 -36.72 -44.68 9.72
C ASP A 470 -36.04 -44.02 10.92
N VAL A 471 -36.41 -42.77 11.14
CA VAL A 471 -35.93 -41.92 12.23
C VAL A 471 -37.08 -41.65 13.17
N ILE A 472 -36.96 -42.12 14.41
CA ILE A 472 -37.95 -41.95 15.47
C ILE A 472 -37.35 -41.08 16.56
N VAL A 473 -38.03 -40.00 16.93
CA VAL A 473 -37.65 -39.11 18.02
C VAL A 473 -38.75 -39.09 19.07
N ASP A 474 -38.44 -39.52 20.28
CA ASP A 474 -39.31 -39.37 21.45
C ASP A 474 -38.88 -38.11 22.23
N LEU A 475 -39.72 -37.08 22.25
CA LEU A 475 -39.48 -35.79 22.91
C LEU A 475 -40.20 -35.72 24.27
N GLU A 476 -39.42 -35.49 25.33
CA GLU A 476 -39.84 -35.25 26.70
C GLU A 476 -39.80 -33.74 27.02
N GLY A 477 -40.67 -33.25 27.91
CA GLY A 477 -40.72 -31.84 28.35
C GLY A 477 -41.93 -31.02 27.85
N GLN A 478 -41.93 -29.72 28.13
CA GLN A 478 -43.04 -28.80 27.85
C GLN A 478 -42.94 -28.17 26.45
N ARG A 479 -44.08 -28.04 25.76
CA ARG A 479 -44.24 -27.50 24.38
C ARG A 479 -43.82 -28.50 23.28
N ARG A 480 -44.83 -29.18 22.70
CA ARG A 480 -44.66 -30.19 21.64
C ARG A 480 -45.14 -29.64 20.29
N PRO A 481 -44.26 -29.09 19.45
CA PRO A 481 -44.64 -28.52 18.15
C PRO A 481 -45.16 -29.60 17.19
N GLU A 482 -45.85 -29.20 16.12
CA GLU A 482 -46.37 -30.16 15.12
C GLU A 482 -45.27 -30.72 14.21
N GLN A 483 -44.22 -29.94 13.98
CA GLN A 483 -43.08 -30.30 13.16
C GLN A 483 -41.77 -29.96 13.87
N LEU A 484 -40.79 -30.85 13.72
CA LEU A 484 -39.42 -30.65 14.18
C LEU A 484 -38.48 -30.75 12.99
N HIS A 485 -37.38 -30.01 13.04
CA HIS A 485 -36.29 -30.06 12.09
C HIS A 485 -35.08 -30.71 12.75
N LEU A 486 -34.64 -31.84 12.21
CA LEU A 486 -33.43 -32.54 12.64
C LEU A 486 -32.33 -32.31 11.59
N ALA A 487 -31.26 -31.65 11.98
CA ALA A 487 -30.08 -31.43 11.16
C ALA A 487 -28.94 -32.37 11.59
N TRP A 488 -28.34 -33.00 10.59
CA TRP A 488 -27.19 -33.89 10.69
C TRP A 488 -25.98 -33.16 10.12
N ILE A 489 -25.02 -32.83 10.98
CA ILE A 489 -23.88 -31.99 10.62
C ILE A 489 -22.61 -32.85 10.57
N PHE A 490 -21.92 -32.82 9.43
CA PHE A 490 -20.67 -33.55 9.23
C PHE A 490 -19.48 -32.72 9.73
N PRO A 491 -18.54 -33.29 10.53
CA PRO A 491 -17.51 -32.50 11.20
C PRO A 491 -16.55 -31.71 10.31
N THR A 492 -16.30 -32.15 9.06
CA THR A 492 -15.23 -31.61 8.20
C THR A 492 -15.68 -31.13 6.84
N GLU A 493 -16.95 -31.30 6.47
CA GLU A 493 -17.42 -31.04 5.10
C GLU A 493 -18.90 -30.64 5.10
N HIS A 494 -19.16 -29.33 5.06
CA HIS A 494 -20.51 -28.76 5.11
C HIS A 494 -21.43 -29.24 3.97
N GLY A 495 -20.86 -29.65 2.83
CA GLY A 495 -21.62 -30.19 1.69
C GLY A 495 -22.30 -31.54 1.96
N ARG A 496 -22.01 -32.19 3.09
CA ARG A 496 -22.58 -33.49 3.46
C ARG A 496 -23.72 -33.39 4.48
N ASP A 497 -24.03 -32.20 4.97
CA ASP A 497 -25.07 -31.99 5.97
C ASP A 497 -26.44 -32.43 5.45
N ARG A 498 -27.22 -33.10 6.31
CA ARG A 498 -28.57 -33.59 5.97
C ARG A 498 -29.61 -32.93 6.85
N HIS A 499 -30.77 -32.65 6.28
CA HIS A 499 -31.86 -31.98 6.96
C HIS A 499 -33.13 -32.81 6.79
N LEU A 500 -33.77 -33.15 7.90
CA LEU A 500 -34.98 -33.97 7.93
C LEU A 500 -36.07 -33.27 8.74
N THR A 501 -37.24 -33.09 8.13
CA THR A 501 -38.43 -32.61 8.84
C THR A 501 -39.19 -33.79 9.41
N LEU A 502 -39.32 -33.84 10.73
CA LEU A 502 -40.04 -34.87 11.46
C LEU A 502 -41.47 -34.41 11.74
N GLN A 503 -42.44 -35.29 11.49
CA GLN A 503 -43.86 -35.01 11.76
C GLN A 503 -44.32 -35.71 13.04
N ARG A 504 -45.15 -35.02 13.83
CA ARG A 504 -45.69 -35.55 15.09
C ARG A 504 -46.78 -36.60 14.80
N VAL A 505 -46.59 -37.81 15.29
CA VAL A 505 -47.57 -38.90 15.10
C VAL A 505 -48.48 -39.04 16.32
N GLN A 506 -47.93 -39.25 17.54
CA GLN A 506 -48.69 -39.32 18.81
C GLN A 506 -47.80 -38.99 20.03
N GLN A 507 -48.38 -38.41 21.09
CA GLN A 507 -47.78 -38.26 22.44
C GLN A 507 -46.28 -37.84 22.52
N GLY A 508 -45.81 -36.95 21.64
CA GLY A 508 -44.40 -36.49 21.66
C GLY A 508 -43.44 -37.36 20.87
N ARG A 509 -43.94 -38.37 20.13
CA ARG A 509 -43.20 -39.14 19.14
C ARG A 509 -43.28 -38.48 17.76
N TYR A 510 -42.13 -38.31 17.14
CA TYR A 510 -41.94 -37.75 15.82
C TYR A 510 -41.26 -38.77 14.91
N VAL A 511 -41.68 -38.82 13.65
CA VAL A 511 -41.17 -39.78 12.67
C VAL A 511 -40.75 -39.05 11.38
N GLY A 512 -39.68 -39.53 10.76
CA GLY A 512 -39.27 -39.20 9.40
C GLY A 512 -38.42 -40.31 8.82
N THR A 513 -38.05 -40.19 7.55
CA THR A 513 -37.29 -41.23 6.83
C THR A 513 -36.07 -40.60 6.17
N LEU A 514 -34.92 -41.28 6.26
CA LEU A 514 -33.67 -40.89 5.61
C LEU A 514 -33.58 -41.56 4.23
N ASP A 515 -33.20 -40.77 3.22
CA ASP A 515 -33.05 -41.26 1.83
C ASP A 515 -31.83 -42.18 1.63
N ALA A 516 -30.88 -42.18 2.59
CA ALA A 516 -29.65 -42.98 2.49
C ALA A 516 -29.09 -43.34 3.88
N PRO A 517 -28.44 -44.52 4.01
CA PRO A 517 -27.83 -44.94 5.26
C PRO A 517 -26.65 -44.03 5.64
N LEU A 518 -26.61 -43.61 6.90
CA LEU A 518 -25.55 -42.75 7.43
C LEU A 518 -24.32 -43.58 7.83
N ARG A 519 -23.13 -43.04 7.57
CA ARG A 519 -21.84 -43.59 8.01
C ARG A 519 -21.03 -42.51 8.70
N TYR A 520 -20.14 -42.88 9.62
CA TYR A 520 -19.25 -41.98 10.37
C TYR A 520 -19.91 -41.23 11.54
N ARG A 521 -19.18 -40.30 12.16
CA ARG A 521 -19.61 -39.46 13.29
C ARG A 521 -20.34 -38.22 12.77
N TRP A 522 -21.49 -37.93 13.37
CA TRP A 522 -22.33 -36.77 13.03
C TRP A 522 -22.73 -36.03 14.30
N TYR A 523 -22.86 -34.71 14.19
CA TYR A 523 -23.52 -33.88 15.20
C TYR A 523 -24.99 -33.71 14.84
N LEU A 524 -25.86 -33.76 15.85
CA LEU A 524 -27.31 -33.83 15.70
C LEU A 524 -27.92 -32.60 16.34
N HIS A 525 -28.63 -31.78 15.56
CA HIS A 525 -29.34 -30.60 16.05
C HIS A 525 -30.84 -30.77 15.83
N LEU A 526 -31.61 -30.79 16.91
CA LEU A 526 -33.07 -30.84 16.86
C LEU A 526 -33.66 -29.49 17.28
N GLN A 527 -34.54 -28.92 16.45
CA GLN A 527 -35.18 -27.62 16.70
C GLN A 527 -36.58 -27.56 16.05
N PRO A 528 -37.50 -26.71 16.51
CA PRO A 528 -38.80 -26.51 15.86
C PRO A 528 -38.69 -25.73 14.53
N THR A 529 -39.67 -25.92 13.64
CA THR A 529 -39.79 -25.18 12.37
C THR A 529 -40.00 -23.67 12.61
N PRO A 530 -39.44 -22.74 11.79
CA PRO A 530 -39.47 -21.30 12.07
C PRO A 530 -40.88 -20.69 12.10
N GLY A 531 -41.23 -20.08 13.24
CA GLY A 531 -42.44 -19.32 13.55
C GLY A 531 -42.29 -18.70 14.95
N ASP A 532 -43.02 -17.62 15.24
CA ASP A 532 -42.77 -16.67 16.34
C ASP A 532 -42.39 -17.28 17.71
N ASP A 533 -41.42 -16.60 18.36
CA ASP A 533 -40.77 -16.87 19.67
C ASP A 533 -39.71 -17.99 19.79
N ALA A 534 -38.48 -17.55 20.10
CA ALA A 534 -37.34 -18.28 20.67
C ALA A 534 -37.39 -19.82 20.59
N ALA A 535 -37.11 -20.35 19.39
CA ALA A 535 -37.00 -21.77 19.09
C ALA A 535 -35.82 -22.42 19.85
N TRP A 536 -36.12 -23.21 20.88
CA TRP A 536 -35.16 -24.02 21.62
C TRP A 536 -34.37 -24.98 20.70
N ARG A 537 -33.21 -25.45 21.16
CA ARG A 537 -32.38 -26.44 20.43
C ARG A 537 -31.86 -27.53 21.37
N LEU A 538 -31.96 -28.78 20.94
CA LEU A 538 -31.29 -29.93 21.56
C LEU A 538 -30.14 -30.40 20.67
N THR A 539 -29.04 -30.83 21.29
CA THR A 539 -27.82 -31.29 20.61
C THR A 539 -27.46 -32.69 21.05
N GLY A 540 -26.72 -33.40 20.20
CA GLY A 540 -26.08 -34.66 20.55
C GLY A 540 -25.10 -35.10 19.48
N GLU A 541 -24.37 -36.18 19.74
CA GLU A 541 -23.48 -36.79 18.76
C GLU A 541 -23.71 -38.29 18.69
N ALA A 542 -23.52 -38.86 17.50
CA ALA A 542 -23.50 -40.30 17.33
C ALA A 542 -22.67 -40.73 16.13
N ARG A 543 -22.19 -41.98 16.18
CA ARG A 543 -21.49 -42.63 15.09
C ARG A 543 -22.38 -43.72 14.50
N PHE A 544 -22.64 -43.63 13.20
CA PHE A 544 -23.54 -44.54 12.48
C PHE A 544 -22.75 -45.60 11.71
N PRO A 545 -23.25 -46.85 11.62
CA PRO A 545 -24.52 -47.36 12.18
C PRO A 545 -24.52 -47.43 13.72
N HIS A 546 -25.65 -47.12 14.36
CA HIS A 546 -25.75 -47.05 15.83
C HIS A 546 -26.92 -47.91 16.34
N ALA A 547 -26.59 -49.02 17.01
CA ALA A 547 -27.57 -49.93 17.61
C ALA A 547 -28.00 -49.42 19.00
N GLY A 548 -28.74 -48.30 19.06
CA GLY A 548 -29.15 -47.71 20.34
C GLY A 548 -30.00 -46.44 20.22
N ALA A 549 -30.54 -45.99 21.36
CA ALA A 549 -31.16 -44.67 21.46
C ALA A 549 -30.09 -43.63 21.78
N ILE A 550 -30.06 -42.56 21.00
CA ILE A 550 -29.13 -41.43 21.14
C ILE A 550 -29.84 -40.35 21.95
N ALA A 551 -29.25 -39.95 23.08
CA ALA A 551 -29.78 -38.87 23.89
C ALA A 551 -29.44 -37.51 23.24
N LEU A 552 -30.45 -36.65 23.13
CA LEU A 552 -30.31 -35.26 22.74
C LEU A 552 -30.68 -34.40 23.94
N THR A 553 -29.73 -33.61 24.44
CA THR A 553 -29.87 -32.83 25.67
C THR A 553 -29.65 -31.34 25.40
N PRO A 554 -30.14 -30.45 26.28
CA PRO A 554 -29.71 -29.06 26.32
C PRO A 554 -28.25 -29.02 26.78
N GLY A 555 -27.31 -28.69 25.89
CA GLY A 555 -25.87 -28.63 26.24
C GLY A 555 -24.96 -28.42 25.04
N ILE A 556 -23.69 -28.11 25.29
CA ILE A 556 -22.65 -28.04 24.24
C ILE A 556 -22.21 -29.45 23.86
#